data_AF-A0A1D6MLN5-F1
#
_entry.id   AF-A0A1D6MLN5-F1
#
_cell.length_a   1.000
_cell.length_b   1.000
_cell.length_c   1.000
_cell.angle_alpha   90.00
_cell.angle_beta   90.00
_cell.angle_gamma   90.00
#
_symmetry.space_group_name_H-M   'P 1'
#
loop_
_entity.id
_entity.type
_entity.pdbx_description
1 polymer ?
#
loop_
_entity_poly.entity_id
_entity_poly.type
_entity_poly.pdbx_seq_one_letter_code
_entity_poly.pdbx_strand_id
1 'polypeptide(L)'
;MYLFYRRTCCTRSTFDNLELLKDGLSGALVTGLIIGVHEIGHILAARESGIKLGVPYFVPSWQIGSFGGITRIVNIVRNREDLLKLAAAGPLAGFSLGFVLLLLGFVLPPSDGLGLVIDPTVFHESFLVGGLAKLLLGDVLKEGTQLSINPLVLWAWAGLLINAINSIPAGELDGGRIALAMWGRKVSSRISSLAIGLLGVAALFNDVAFYWVVLIFFLQRGPIAPLSEEITDPENSYIGIGAAILLFGLLVCLPYPFPFDPSQLTDMDFNF
;
A
#
# COMPACT_ATOMS: atom_id res chain seq x y z
N MET A 1 12.49 1.47 -0.53
CA MET A 1 13.86 1.77 -1.02
C MET A 1 14.93 1.05 -0.21
N TYR A 2 14.92 1.18 1.13
CA TYR A 2 15.96 0.65 2.02
C TYR A 2 15.93 -0.89 2.18
N LEU A 3 14.75 -1.51 2.04
CA LEU A 3 14.58 -2.96 2.15
C LEU A 3 15.05 -3.73 0.91
N PHE A 4 14.96 -3.12 -0.27
CA PHE A 4 15.36 -3.75 -1.53
C PHE A 4 16.88 -3.71 -1.77
N TYR A 5 17.56 -2.69 -1.26
CA TYR A 5 18.98 -2.48 -1.52
C TYR A 5 19.90 -3.34 -0.65
N ARG A 6 19.39 -3.99 0.41
CA ARG A 6 20.24 -4.64 1.43
C ARG A 6 20.83 -6.00 1.01
N ARG A 7 20.44 -6.56 -0.14
CA ARG A 7 20.94 -7.88 -0.59
C ARG A 7 22.01 -7.85 -1.67
N THR A 8 22.38 -6.69 -2.21
CA THR A 8 23.43 -6.60 -3.23
C THR A 8 24.39 -5.45 -2.94
N CYS A 9 25.56 -5.84 -2.41
CA CYS A 9 26.81 -5.09 -2.33
C CYS A 9 26.92 -3.92 -1.33
N CYS A 10 27.97 -4.01 -0.50
CA CYS A 10 28.68 -3.00 0.29
C CYS A 10 27.96 -1.67 0.58
N THR A 11 27.84 -1.35 1.86
CA THR A 11 27.57 -0.02 2.42
C THR A 11 28.44 1.07 1.76
N ARG A 12 27.94 1.68 0.69
CA ARG A 12 28.38 3.01 0.23
C ARG A 12 27.30 4.00 0.61
N SER A 13 27.71 4.98 1.41
CA SER A 13 26.89 6.11 1.79
C SER A 13 26.48 6.89 0.54
N THR A 14 25.22 7.33 0.46
CA THR A 14 24.70 8.17 -0.63
C THR A 14 25.46 9.49 -0.81
N PHE A 15 26.22 9.90 0.21
CA PHE A 15 27.08 11.08 0.15
C PHE A 15 28.33 10.91 -0.74
N ASP A 16 28.75 9.67 -1.03
CA ASP A 16 30.00 9.39 -1.75
C ASP A 16 29.81 9.07 -3.25
N ASN A 17 28.56 8.97 -3.73
CA ASN A 17 28.28 8.62 -5.13
C ASN A 17 27.03 9.31 -5.65
N LEU A 18 27.21 10.37 -6.44
CA LEU A 18 26.11 11.10 -7.09
C LEU A 18 25.35 10.23 -8.12
N GLU A 19 25.98 9.17 -8.64
CA GLU A 19 25.36 8.18 -9.52
C GLU A 19 24.27 7.36 -8.79
N LEU A 20 24.47 7.02 -7.50
CA LEU A 20 23.44 6.34 -6.68
C LEU A 20 22.19 7.20 -6.48
N LEU A 21 22.33 8.53 -6.54
CA LEU A 21 21.20 9.46 -6.46
C LEU A 21 20.35 9.39 -7.74
N LYS A 22 20.97 9.18 -8.91
CA LYS A 22 20.28 9.05 -10.20
C LYS A 22 19.50 7.75 -10.26
N ASP A 23 20.08 6.65 -9.77
CA ASP A 23 19.41 5.35 -9.70
C ASP A 23 18.24 5.36 -8.70
N GLY A 24 18.36 6.17 -7.64
CA GLY A 24 17.29 6.34 -6.66
C GLY A 24 16.17 7.29 -7.09
N LEU A 25 16.47 8.20 -8.02
CA LEU A 25 15.53 9.24 -8.47
C LEU A 25 14.36 8.64 -9.24
N SER A 26 14.60 7.66 -10.11
CA SER A 26 13.55 6.99 -10.90
C SER A 26 12.51 6.33 -9.99
N GLY A 27 12.95 5.58 -8.97
CA GLY A 27 12.07 4.99 -7.98
C GLY A 27 11.30 6.02 -7.16
N ALA A 28 11.97 7.08 -6.71
CA ALA A 28 11.33 8.18 -5.98
C ALA A 28 10.27 8.90 -6.83
N LEU A 29 10.52 9.10 -8.13
CA LEU A 29 9.57 9.72 -9.05
C LEU A 29 8.33 8.85 -9.27
N VAL A 30 8.52 7.53 -9.47
CA VAL A 30 7.40 6.59 -9.66
C VAL A 30 6.54 6.52 -8.40
N THR A 31 7.15 6.28 -7.24
CA THR A 31 6.42 6.22 -5.97
C THR A 31 5.78 7.57 -5.63
N GLY A 32 6.50 8.67 -5.85
CA GLY A 32 5.99 10.03 -5.65
C GLY A 32 4.83 10.38 -6.57
N LEU A 33 4.83 9.90 -7.81
CA LEU A 33 3.73 10.06 -8.75
C LEU A 33 2.47 9.34 -8.24
N ILE A 34 2.60 8.11 -7.75
CA ILE A 34 1.48 7.34 -7.18
C ILE A 34 0.88 8.08 -5.98
N ILE A 35 1.71 8.57 -5.06
CA ILE A 35 1.26 9.37 -3.90
C ILE A 35 0.63 10.69 -4.37
N GLY A 36 1.22 11.36 -5.36
CA GLY A 36 0.69 12.62 -5.89
C GLY A 36 -0.71 12.43 -6.48
N VAL A 37 -0.91 11.36 -7.25
CA VAL A 37 -2.23 11.02 -7.82
C VAL A 37 -3.23 10.62 -6.74
N HIS A 38 -2.78 9.94 -5.68
CA HIS A 38 -3.60 9.68 -4.48
C HIS A 38 -4.13 10.98 -3.86
N GLU A 39 -3.25 11.95 -3.58
CA GLU A 39 -3.67 13.22 -2.99
C GLU A 39 -4.56 14.05 -3.92
N ILE A 40 -4.28 14.03 -5.23
CA ILE A 40 -5.16 14.66 -6.23
C ILE A 40 -6.56 14.02 -6.18
N GLY A 41 -6.66 12.70 -6.01
CA GLY A 41 -7.93 12.00 -5.82
C GLY A 41 -8.74 12.58 -4.66
N HIS A 42 -8.11 12.79 -3.49
CA HIS A 42 -8.78 13.45 -2.37
C HIS A 42 -9.20 14.88 -2.68
N ILE A 43 -8.34 15.67 -3.32
CA ILE A 43 -8.63 17.08 -3.66
C ILE A 43 -9.84 17.17 -4.60
N LEU A 44 -9.93 16.29 -5.60
CA LEU A 44 -11.05 16.26 -6.54
C LEU A 44 -12.37 15.89 -5.83
N ALA A 45 -12.37 14.80 -5.05
CA ALA A 45 -13.57 14.40 -4.30
C ALA A 45 -13.99 15.43 -3.25
N ALA A 46 -13.03 16.09 -2.59
CA ALA A 46 -13.31 17.15 -1.65
C ALA A 46 -13.99 18.37 -2.29
N ARG A 47 -13.59 18.74 -3.52
CA ARG A 47 -14.22 19.82 -4.27
C ARG A 47 -15.67 19.49 -4.62
N GLU A 48 -15.94 18.25 -5.02
CA GLU A 48 -17.29 17.78 -5.37
C GLU A 48 -18.22 17.73 -4.15
N SER A 49 -17.75 17.20 -3.02
CA SER A 49 -18.54 17.12 -1.77
C SER A 49 -18.51 18.40 -0.92
N GLY A 50 -17.83 19.46 -1.35
CA GLY A 50 -17.71 20.72 -0.61
C GLY A 50 -16.93 20.60 0.72
N ILE A 51 -16.02 19.62 0.81
CA ILE A 51 -15.16 19.38 1.96
C ILE A 51 -13.90 20.24 1.83
N LYS A 52 -13.53 20.92 2.91
CA LYS A 52 -12.31 21.74 2.98
C LYS A 52 -11.17 20.90 3.54
N LEU A 53 -10.20 20.64 2.68
CA LEU A 53 -8.94 19.99 3.05
C LEU A 53 -7.90 21.04 3.47
N GLY A 54 -7.12 20.71 4.50
CA GLY A 54 -5.94 21.45 4.90
C GLY A 54 -4.76 21.18 3.96
N VAL A 55 -3.60 21.75 4.30
CA VAL A 55 -2.37 21.47 3.56
C VAL A 55 -1.96 20.00 3.79
N PRO A 56 -1.65 19.22 2.74
CA PRO A 56 -1.15 17.86 2.88
C PRO A 56 0.22 17.88 3.55
N TYR A 57 0.37 17.16 4.66
CA TYR A 57 1.65 16.98 5.34
C TYR A 57 2.29 15.68 4.89
N PHE A 58 3.38 15.77 4.13
CA PHE A 58 4.12 14.59 3.70
C PHE A 58 4.89 13.99 4.89
N VAL A 59 4.67 12.71 5.14
CA VAL A 59 5.32 12.00 6.24
C VAL A 59 6.48 11.18 5.67
N PRO A 60 7.74 11.55 5.91
CA PRO A 60 8.87 10.76 5.43
C PRO A 60 8.94 9.42 6.15
N SER A 61 9.31 8.37 5.41
CA SER A 61 9.55 7.02 5.94
C SER A 61 10.94 6.54 5.58
N TRP A 62 11.66 5.97 6.55
CA TRP A 62 13.03 5.49 6.32
C TRP A 62 13.06 4.26 5.39
N GLN A 63 12.04 3.41 5.44
CA GLN A 63 12.04 2.13 4.73
C GLN A 63 11.63 2.27 3.25
N ILE A 64 10.58 3.07 3.00
CA ILE A 64 9.95 3.19 1.68
C ILE A 64 9.99 4.62 1.11
N GLY A 65 10.65 5.55 1.79
CA GLY A 65 10.80 6.95 1.37
C GLY A 65 9.69 7.85 1.93
N SER A 66 8.44 7.38 1.92
CA SER A 66 7.29 8.12 2.44
C SER A 66 6.19 7.21 2.98
N PHE A 67 5.47 7.67 4.01
CA PHE A 67 4.19 7.10 4.44
C PHE A 67 3.02 7.65 3.60
N GLY A 68 3.27 8.60 2.71
CA GLY A 68 2.25 9.34 1.97
C GLY A 68 2.04 10.75 2.54
N GLY A 69 0.95 11.39 2.12
CA GLY A 69 0.47 12.63 2.69
C GLY A 69 -0.61 12.36 3.74
N ILE A 70 -0.61 13.15 4.83
CA ILE A 70 -1.74 13.22 5.74
C ILE A 70 -2.46 14.54 5.47
N THR A 71 -3.64 14.43 4.86
CA THR A 71 -4.49 15.57 4.56
C THR A 71 -5.63 15.66 5.57
N ARG A 72 -5.61 16.73 6.38
CA ARG A 72 -6.61 16.95 7.44
C ARG A 72 -7.88 17.57 6.86
N ILE A 73 -9.03 17.07 7.31
CA ILE A 73 -10.32 17.67 7.03
C ILE A 73 -10.53 18.83 8.02
N VAL A 74 -10.84 20.03 7.53
CA VAL A 74 -10.91 21.25 8.35
C VAL A 74 -12.34 21.59 8.78
N ASN A 75 -13.35 21.15 8.01
CA ASN A 75 -14.76 21.37 8.31
C ASN A 75 -15.47 20.08 8.72
N ILE A 76 -16.67 20.23 9.28
CA ILE A 76 -17.54 19.09 9.58
C ILE A 76 -18.07 18.51 8.25
N VAL A 77 -17.90 17.21 8.05
CA VAL A 77 -18.43 16.48 6.89
C VAL A 77 -19.94 16.29 7.07
N ARG A 78 -20.71 16.33 5.98
CA ARG A 78 -22.18 16.32 6.03
C ARG A 78 -22.73 14.97 6.43
N ASN A 79 -22.40 13.93 5.67
CA ASN A 79 -22.94 12.59 5.86
C ASN A 79 -21.86 11.52 5.60
N ARG A 80 -22.20 10.26 5.91
CA ARG A 80 -21.30 9.12 5.73
C ARG A 80 -20.93 8.88 4.26
N GLU A 81 -21.80 9.22 3.32
CA GLU A 81 -21.51 9.06 1.89
C GLU A 81 -20.41 10.01 1.41
N ASP A 82 -20.47 11.28 1.78
CA ASP A 82 -19.43 12.28 1.46
C ASP A 82 -18.09 11.87 2.07
N LEU A 83 -18.09 11.31 3.29
CA LEU A 83 -16.89 10.75 3.89
C LEU A 83 -16.36 9.55 3.11
N LEU A 84 -17.25 8.65 2.65
CA LEU A 84 -16.87 7.48 1.86
C LEU A 84 -16.25 7.88 0.53
N LYS A 85 -16.89 8.81 -0.20
CA LYS A 85 -16.37 9.33 -1.47
C LYS A 85 -15.00 9.95 -1.30
N LEU A 86 -14.83 10.81 -0.29
CA LEU A 86 -13.54 11.44 -0.01
C LEU A 86 -12.47 10.40 0.34
N ALA A 87 -12.78 9.49 1.26
CA ALA A 87 -11.82 8.51 1.75
C ALA A 87 -11.48 7.43 0.70
N ALA A 88 -12.41 7.10 -0.20
CA ALA A 88 -12.17 6.15 -1.28
C ALA A 88 -11.40 6.76 -2.46
N ALA A 89 -11.56 8.06 -2.74
CA ALA A 89 -11.02 8.67 -3.95
C ALA A 89 -9.49 8.62 -4.05
N GLY A 90 -8.79 8.89 -2.94
CA GLY A 90 -7.33 8.81 -2.91
C GLY A 90 -6.82 7.39 -3.17
N PRO A 91 -7.23 6.41 -2.34
CA PRO A 91 -6.84 5.02 -2.55
C PRO A 91 -7.22 4.45 -3.91
N LEU A 92 -8.40 4.80 -4.45
CA LEU A 92 -8.82 4.36 -5.77
C LEU A 92 -7.87 4.88 -6.87
N ALA A 93 -7.51 6.17 -6.82
CA ALA A 93 -6.61 6.78 -7.78
C ALA A 93 -5.18 6.20 -7.66
N GLY A 94 -4.67 6.10 -6.43
CA GLY A 94 -3.34 5.53 -6.15
C GLY A 94 -3.23 4.06 -6.57
N PHE A 95 -4.22 3.23 -6.24
CA PHE A 95 -4.22 1.82 -6.61
C PHE A 95 -4.35 1.63 -8.11
N SER A 96 -5.22 2.40 -8.78
CA SER A 96 -5.39 2.31 -10.22
C SER A 96 -4.08 2.60 -10.97
N LEU A 97 -3.41 3.70 -10.63
CA LEU A 97 -2.14 4.04 -11.26
C LEU A 97 -1.03 3.04 -10.89
N GLY A 98 -0.89 2.72 -9.60
CA GLY A 98 0.14 1.77 -9.14
C GLY A 98 -0.03 0.39 -9.77
N PHE A 99 -1.27 -0.09 -9.95
CA PHE A 99 -1.56 -1.38 -10.55
C PHE A 99 -1.24 -1.39 -12.04
N VAL A 100 -1.59 -0.33 -12.78
CA VAL A 100 -1.22 -0.18 -14.19
C VAL A 100 0.30 -0.17 -14.36
N LEU A 101 1.02 0.59 -13.53
CA LEU A 101 2.48 0.64 -13.57
C LEU A 101 3.13 -0.71 -13.20
N LEU A 102 2.55 -1.44 -12.25
CA LEU A 102 2.99 -2.77 -11.88
C LEU A 102 2.87 -3.75 -13.06
N LEU A 103 1.72 -3.77 -13.74
CA LEU A 103 1.51 -4.60 -14.93
C LEU A 103 2.46 -4.22 -16.07
N LEU A 104 2.64 -2.92 -16.30
CA LEU A 104 3.62 -2.45 -17.28
C LEU A 104 5.04 -2.89 -16.93
N GLY A 105 5.41 -2.92 -15.65
CA GLY A 105 6.70 -3.42 -15.20
C GLY A 105 6.90 -4.91 -15.52
N PHE A 106 5.87 -5.74 -15.42
CA PHE A 106 5.97 -7.15 -15.80
C PHE A 106 6.02 -7.37 -17.32
N VAL A 107 5.38 -6.50 -18.11
CA VAL A 107 5.30 -6.64 -19.57
C VAL A 107 6.50 -6.01 -20.29
N LEU A 108 7.00 -4.88 -19.79
CA LEU A 108 8.08 -4.13 -20.45
C LEU A 108 9.46 -4.66 -20.06
N PRO A 109 10.35 -4.93 -21.04
CA PRO A 109 11.71 -5.33 -20.74
C PRO A 109 12.47 -4.20 -20.03
N PRO A 110 13.52 -4.52 -19.24
CA PRO A 110 14.35 -3.51 -18.60
C PRO A 110 14.99 -2.57 -19.63
N SER A 111 14.96 -1.26 -19.35
CA SER A 111 15.47 -0.22 -20.27
C SER A 111 16.97 -0.27 -20.50
N ASP A 112 17.72 -0.85 -19.56
CA ASP A 112 19.17 -1.03 -19.60
C ASP A 112 19.58 -2.41 -20.15
N GLY A 113 18.60 -3.27 -20.47
CA GLY A 113 18.81 -4.65 -20.94
C GLY A 113 19.34 -5.63 -19.88
N LEU A 114 19.79 -5.14 -18.72
CA LEU A 114 20.30 -5.95 -17.61
C LEU A 114 19.21 -6.27 -16.59
N GLY A 115 18.34 -5.29 -16.30
CA GLY A 115 17.29 -5.39 -15.29
C GLY A 115 17.81 -5.60 -13.88
N LEU A 116 16.87 -5.59 -12.93
CA LEU A 116 17.19 -5.86 -11.54
C LEU A 116 17.13 -7.37 -11.30
N VAL A 117 18.28 -7.96 -10.97
CA VAL A 117 18.36 -9.36 -10.60
C VAL A 117 17.89 -9.51 -9.15
N ILE A 118 16.77 -10.22 -8.96
CA ILE A 118 16.20 -10.52 -7.65
C ILE A 118 15.97 -12.02 -7.47
N ASP A 119 15.85 -12.40 -6.21
CA ASP A 119 15.36 -13.71 -5.81
C ASP A 119 13.81 -13.69 -5.88
N PRO A 120 13.17 -14.64 -6.59
CA PRO A 120 11.72 -14.78 -6.65
C PRO A 120 11.03 -14.83 -5.29
N THR A 121 11.73 -15.27 -4.23
CA THR A 121 11.20 -15.29 -2.86
C THR A 121 10.67 -13.94 -2.40
N VAL A 122 11.19 -12.84 -2.95
CA VAL A 122 10.73 -11.47 -2.66
C VAL A 122 9.25 -11.27 -2.98
N PHE A 123 8.70 -11.97 -3.97
CA PHE A 123 7.28 -11.85 -4.31
C PHE A 123 6.35 -12.52 -3.29
N HIS A 124 6.88 -13.30 -2.33
CA HIS A 124 6.08 -13.82 -1.22
C HIS A 124 5.62 -12.77 -0.22
N GLU A 125 6.23 -11.58 -0.23
CA GLU A 125 5.85 -10.50 0.69
C GLU A 125 4.50 -9.87 0.34
N SER A 126 3.92 -10.17 -0.83
CA SER A 126 2.62 -9.64 -1.25
C SER A 126 1.82 -10.64 -2.06
N PHE A 127 0.59 -10.93 -1.63
CA PHE A 127 -0.31 -11.87 -2.28
C PHE A 127 -0.66 -11.39 -3.69
N LEU A 128 -0.91 -10.09 -3.84
CA LEU A 128 -1.20 -9.50 -5.15
C LEU A 128 -0.01 -9.61 -6.10
N VAL A 129 1.19 -9.22 -5.65
CA VAL A 129 2.38 -9.22 -6.53
C VAL A 129 2.84 -10.65 -6.81
N GLY A 130 2.86 -11.53 -5.81
CA GLY A 130 3.18 -12.95 -5.98
C GLY A 130 2.18 -13.68 -6.88
N GLY A 131 0.88 -13.39 -6.73
CA GLY A 131 -0.15 -13.93 -7.61
C GLY A 131 0.02 -13.48 -9.06
N LEU A 132 0.29 -12.19 -9.29
CA LEU A 132 0.57 -11.66 -10.63
C LEU A 132 1.88 -12.19 -11.21
N ALA A 133 2.94 -12.29 -10.39
CA ALA A 133 4.21 -12.85 -10.80
C ALA A 133 4.03 -14.30 -11.26
N LYS A 134 3.32 -15.12 -10.50
CA LYS A 134 3.02 -16.51 -10.89
C LYS A 134 2.17 -16.58 -12.16
N LEU A 135 1.19 -15.70 -12.32
CA LEU A 135 0.33 -15.66 -13.50
C LEU A 135 1.07 -15.23 -14.77
N LEU A 136 1.96 -14.23 -14.68
CA LEU A 136 2.62 -13.61 -15.82
C LEU A 136 3.96 -14.26 -16.17
N LEU A 137 4.74 -14.70 -15.18
CA LEU A 137 6.05 -15.31 -15.37
C LEU A 137 5.99 -16.85 -15.45
N GLY A 138 4.93 -17.47 -14.92
CA GLY A 138 4.69 -18.91 -15.02
C GLY A 138 5.89 -19.74 -14.57
N ASP A 139 6.31 -20.69 -15.41
CA ASP A 139 7.38 -21.66 -15.13
C ASP A 139 8.79 -21.03 -15.02
N VAL A 140 8.95 -19.77 -15.40
CA VAL A 140 10.21 -19.02 -15.24
C VAL A 140 10.41 -18.63 -13.77
N LEU A 141 9.34 -18.58 -12.98
CA LEU A 141 9.37 -18.22 -11.57
C LEU A 141 9.76 -19.42 -10.71
N LYS A 142 11.08 -19.66 -10.56
CA LYS A 142 11.61 -20.74 -9.71
C LYS A 142 12.45 -20.20 -8.56
N GLU A 143 12.12 -20.62 -7.35
CA GLU A 143 12.89 -20.27 -6.15
C GLU A 143 14.35 -20.75 -6.30
N GLY A 144 15.31 -19.93 -5.88
CA GLY A 144 16.73 -20.20 -6.04
C GLY A 144 17.32 -19.89 -7.43
N THR A 145 16.51 -19.47 -8.39
CA THR A 145 17.00 -18.91 -9.66
C THR A 145 17.06 -17.39 -9.63
N GLN A 146 18.04 -16.81 -10.31
CA GLN A 146 18.14 -15.36 -10.47
C GLN A 146 17.18 -14.90 -11.55
N LEU A 147 16.19 -14.07 -11.18
CA LEU A 147 15.23 -13.49 -12.11
C LEU A 147 15.57 -12.03 -12.37
N SER A 148 15.79 -11.66 -13.63
CA SER A 148 15.89 -10.26 -14.02
C SER A 148 14.49 -9.68 -14.27
N ILE A 149 14.15 -8.63 -13.52
CA ILE A 149 12.87 -7.93 -13.65
C ILE A 149 13.08 -6.46 -13.97
N ASN A 150 12.05 -5.82 -14.54
CA ASN A 150 12.03 -4.38 -14.66
C ASN A 150 11.96 -3.74 -13.27
N PRO A 151 12.87 -2.80 -12.91
CA PRO A 151 12.82 -2.08 -11.64
C PRO A 151 11.47 -1.39 -11.36
N LEU A 152 10.72 -1.05 -12.42
CA LEU A 152 9.38 -0.48 -12.33
C LEU A 152 8.43 -1.33 -11.49
N VAL A 153 8.54 -2.66 -11.51
CA VAL A 153 7.72 -3.58 -10.70
C VAL A 153 7.86 -3.24 -9.22
N LEU A 154 9.09 -3.02 -8.76
CA LEU A 154 9.37 -2.78 -7.34
C LEU A 154 8.98 -1.37 -6.92
N TRP A 155 9.19 -0.38 -7.79
CA TRP A 155 8.82 1.01 -7.50
C TRP A 155 7.30 1.20 -7.49
N ALA A 156 6.59 0.54 -8.40
CA ALA A 156 5.13 0.50 -8.44
C ALA A 156 4.58 -0.24 -7.22
N TRP A 157 5.15 -1.40 -6.87
CA TRP A 157 4.78 -2.13 -5.66
C TRP A 157 5.01 -1.30 -4.39
N ALA A 158 6.12 -0.57 -4.28
CA ALA A 158 6.34 0.33 -3.14
C ALA A 158 5.24 1.39 -3.01
N GLY A 159 4.78 1.99 -4.12
CA GLY A 159 3.65 2.93 -4.13
C GLY A 159 2.32 2.26 -3.77
N LEU A 160 2.06 1.05 -4.28
CA LEU A 160 0.90 0.25 -3.92
C LEU A 160 0.89 -0.10 -2.42
N LEU A 161 2.05 -0.41 -1.84
CA LEU A 161 2.19 -0.71 -0.42
C LEU A 161 1.89 0.51 0.45
N ILE A 162 2.36 1.70 0.08
CA ILE A 162 2.01 2.95 0.77
C ILE A 162 0.50 3.14 0.79
N ASN A 163 -0.13 2.97 -0.36
CA ASN A 163 -1.57 3.11 -0.48
C ASN A 163 -2.35 2.02 0.28
N ALA A 164 -1.83 0.79 0.30
CA ALA A 164 -2.37 -0.32 1.08
C ALA A 164 -2.32 -0.07 2.58
N ILE A 165 -1.22 0.52 3.07
CA ILE A 165 -1.10 0.94 4.46
C ILE A 165 -2.12 2.05 4.78
N ASN A 166 -2.34 3.01 3.88
CA ASN A 166 -3.39 4.02 4.03
C ASN A 166 -4.82 3.44 3.97
N SER A 167 -4.98 2.27 3.36
CA SER A 167 -6.24 1.55 3.29
C SER A 167 -6.49 0.62 4.49
N ILE A 168 -5.56 0.53 5.45
CA ILE A 168 -5.79 -0.24 6.68
C ILE A 168 -6.94 0.40 7.48
N PRO A 169 -7.92 -0.37 7.96
CA PRO A 169 -9.09 0.16 8.66
C PRO A 169 -8.78 0.58 10.11
N ALA A 170 -7.84 1.50 10.30
CA ALA A 170 -7.34 1.95 11.59
C ALA A 170 -7.27 3.48 11.70
N GLY A 171 -7.93 4.05 12.71
CA GLY A 171 -7.77 5.46 13.08
C GLY A 171 -8.25 6.43 12.00
N GLU A 172 -7.46 7.48 11.74
CA GLU A 172 -7.75 8.53 10.76
C GLU A 172 -7.34 8.18 9.32
N LEU A 173 -6.83 6.96 9.08
CA LEU A 173 -6.40 6.48 7.78
C LEU A 173 -7.60 6.49 6.83
N ASP A 174 -7.33 6.50 5.52
CA ASP A 174 -8.39 6.40 4.52
C ASP A 174 -9.22 5.14 4.73
N GLY A 175 -8.58 4.00 5.02
CA GLY A 175 -9.28 2.77 5.41
C GLY A 175 -10.12 2.90 6.68
N GLY A 176 -9.65 3.66 7.67
CA GLY A 176 -10.40 3.93 8.90
C GLY A 176 -11.66 4.77 8.63
N ARG A 177 -11.55 5.79 7.78
CA ARG A 177 -12.66 6.63 7.31
C ARG A 177 -13.64 5.86 6.44
N ILE A 178 -13.15 4.99 5.54
CA ILE A 178 -13.97 4.06 4.75
C ILE A 178 -14.76 3.14 5.70
N ALA A 179 -14.08 2.53 6.68
CA ALA A 179 -14.73 1.64 7.63
C ALA A 179 -15.79 2.36 8.49
N LEU A 180 -15.51 3.60 8.92
CA LEU A 180 -16.49 4.42 9.63
C LEU A 180 -17.70 4.72 8.75
N ALA A 181 -17.47 5.14 7.51
CA ALA A 181 -18.55 5.49 6.59
C ALA A 181 -19.43 4.27 6.26
N MET A 182 -18.85 3.08 6.10
CA MET A 182 -19.60 1.86 5.76
C MET A 182 -20.34 1.25 6.95
N TRP A 183 -19.72 1.16 8.13
CA TRP A 183 -20.26 0.38 9.25
C TRP A 183 -20.60 1.19 10.52
N GLY A 184 -20.37 2.50 10.50
CA GLY A 184 -20.62 3.38 11.64
C GLY A 184 -19.59 3.23 12.78
N ARG A 185 -19.70 4.11 13.78
CA ARG A 185 -18.66 4.31 14.81
C ARG A 185 -18.33 3.06 15.61
N LYS A 186 -19.36 2.31 16.03
CA LYS A 186 -19.19 1.16 16.94
C LYS A 186 -18.43 0.02 16.27
N VAL A 187 -18.76 -0.29 15.02
CA VAL A 187 -18.12 -1.37 14.27
C VAL A 187 -16.74 -0.94 13.80
N SER A 188 -16.62 0.27 13.22
CA SER A 188 -15.33 0.82 12.80
C SER A 188 -14.31 0.88 13.95
N SER A 189 -14.70 1.32 15.15
CA SER A 189 -13.81 1.35 16.32
C SER A 189 -13.32 -0.05 16.74
N ARG A 190 -14.18 -1.07 16.65
CA ARG A 190 -13.79 -2.46 16.91
C ARG A 190 -12.83 -2.98 15.85
N ILE A 191 -13.12 -2.73 14.57
CA ILE A 191 -12.23 -3.10 13.46
C ILE A 191 -10.88 -2.42 13.61
N SER A 192 -10.84 -1.12 13.91
CA SER A 192 -9.59 -0.39 14.15
C SER A 192 -8.80 -0.93 15.32
N SER A 193 -9.48 -1.27 16.42
CA SER A 193 -8.82 -1.86 17.60
C SER A 193 -8.26 -3.26 17.30
N LEU A 194 -8.99 -4.07 16.53
CA LEU A 194 -8.52 -5.37 16.05
C LEU A 194 -7.33 -5.22 15.09
N ALA A 195 -7.40 -4.31 14.13
CA ALA A 195 -6.32 -4.05 13.17
C ALA A 195 -5.04 -3.62 13.88
N ILE A 196 -5.14 -2.63 14.79
CA ILE A 196 -3.99 -2.17 15.59
C ILE A 196 -3.48 -3.29 16.51
N GLY A 197 -4.37 -4.08 17.11
CA GLY A 197 -3.99 -5.22 17.95
C GLY A 197 -3.20 -6.28 17.18
N LEU A 198 -3.67 -6.68 16.00
CA LEU A 198 -3.00 -7.65 15.12
C LEU A 198 -1.65 -7.12 14.64
N LEU A 199 -1.60 -5.85 14.22
CA LEU A 199 -0.34 -5.17 13.87
C LEU A 199 0.62 -5.14 15.08
N GLY A 200 0.12 -4.88 16.29
CA GLY A 200 0.89 -4.92 17.52
C GLY A 200 1.46 -6.30 17.84
N VAL A 201 0.71 -7.37 17.56
CA VAL A 201 1.22 -8.74 17.67
C VAL A 201 2.29 -9.02 16.61
N ALA A 202 2.05 -8.62 15.36
CA ALA A 202 3.03 -8.77 14.28
C ALA A 202 4.34 -8.01 14.57
N ALA A 203 4.25 -6.85 15.22
CA ALA A 203 5.39 -6.06 15.65
C ALA A 203 6.32 -6.76 16.66
N LEU A 204 5.84 -7.79 17.37
CA LEU A 204 6.69 -8.58 18.27
C LEU A 204 7.64 -9.52 17.51
N PHE A 205 7.34 -9.81 16.25
CA PHE A 205 8.08 -10.77 15.44
C PHE A 205 8.81 -10.12 14.26
N ASN A 206 8.53 -8.85 13.97
CA ASN A 206 9.04 -8.18 12.79
C ASN A 206 9.33 -6.69 13.05
N ASP A 207 10.60 -6.28 12.92
CA ASP A 207 11.07 -4.90 13.09
C ASP A 207 10.37 -3.91 12.14
N VAL A 208 10.02 -4.36 10.94
CA VAL A 208 9.26 -3.57 9.96
C VAL A 208 7.86 -3.31 10.51
N ALA A 209 7.16 -4.35 10.97
CA ALA A 209 5.83 -4.19 11.58
C ALA A 209 5.87 -3.29 12.82
N PHE A 210 6.92 -3.38 13.65
CA PHE A 210 7.12 -2.50 14.79
C PHE A 210 7.23 -1.02 14.37
N TYR A 211 8.03 -0.71 13.35
CA TYR A 211 8.14 0.65 12.81
C TYR A 211 6.78 1.19 12.35
N TRP A 212 6.00 0.39 11.61
CA TRP A 212 4.68 0.79 11.12
C TRP A 212 3.66 0.98 12.24
N VAL A 213 3.65 0.10 13.25
CA VAL A 213 2.80 0.24 14.45
C VAL A 213 3.09 1.55 15.17
N VAL A 214 4.36 1.87 15.39
CA VAL A 214 4.77 3.11 16.06
C VAL A 214 4.30 4.31 15.26
N LEU A 215 4.53 4.33 13.94
CA LEU A 215 4.09 5.44 13.08
C LEU A 215 2.57 5.63 13.09
N ILE A 216 1.79 4.56 12.89
CA ILE A 216 0.33 4.61 12.95
C ILE A 216 -0.10 5.12 14.34
N PHE A 217 0.46 4.56 15.40
CA PHE A 217 0.11 4.93 16.77
C PHE A 217 0.42 6.38 17.14
N PHE A 218 1.38 7.04 16.49
CA PHE A 218 1.70 8.46 16.74
C PHE A 218 0.99 9.41 15.77
N LEU A 219 0.89 9.06 14.49
CA LEU A 219 0.36 9.94 13.44
C LEU A 219 -1.16 9.87 13.31
N GLN A 220 -1.75 8.74 13.67
CA GLN A 220 -3.17 8.44 13.44
C GLN A 220 -3.99 8.52 14.74
N ARG A 221 -3.47 9.21 15.77
CA ARG A 221 -4.19 9.38 17.04
C ARG A 221 -5.37 10.34 16.88
N GLY A 222 -6.56 9.78 16.86
CA GLY A 222 -7.78 10.54 17.05
C GLY A 222 -9.01 9.71 16.71
N PRO A 223 -10.12 9.89 17.46
CA PRO A 223 -11.40 9.50 16.90
C PRO A 223 -11.66 10.36 15.66
N ILE A 224 -12.07 9.75 14.56
CA ILE A 224 -12.49 10.48 13.36
C ILE A 224 -13.56 11.51 13.77
N ALA A 225 -13.39 12.75 13.32
CA ALA A 225 -14.26 13.88 13.66
C ALA A 225 -15.75 13.53 13.49
N PRO A 226 -16.64 14.09 14.33
CA PRO A 226 -18.08 13.92 14.18
C PRO A 226 -18.54 14.40 12.80
N LEU A 227 -19.42 13.64 12.16
CA LEU A 227 -20.14 14.10 10.98
C LEU A 227 -21.40 14.85 11.41
N SER A 228 -21.97 15.66 10.52
CA SER A 228 -23.24 16.35 10.80
C SER A 228 -24.41 15.37 10.90
N GLU A 229 -24.35 14.30 10.11
CA GLU A 229 -25.36 13.25 9.99
C GLU A 229 -24.65 11.88 9.85
N GLU A 230 -25.03 10.89 10.67
CA GLU A 230 -24.41 9.55 10.69
C GLU A 230 -25.42 8.39 10.62
N ILE A 231 -26.71 8.69 10.53
CA ILE A 231 -27.80 7.72 10.50
C ILE A 231 -27.99 7.17 9.09
N THR A 232 -27.86 8.03 8.07
CA THR A 232 -28.09 7.62 6.67
C THR A 232 -26.92 6.78 6.16
N ASP A 233 -27.24 5.60 5.64
CA ASP A 233 -26.25 4.74 5.00
C ASP A 233 -25.89 5.26 3.60
N PRO A 234 -24.62 5.15 3.17
CA PRO A 234 -24.22 5.48 1.80
C PRO A 234 -24.89 4.58 0.75
N GLU A 235 -24.96 5.03 -0.50
CA GLU A 235 -25.39 4.15 -1.59
C GLU A 235 -24.51 2.89 -1.72
N ASN A 236 -25.15 1.76 -2.08
CA ASN A 236 -24.51 0.44 -2.20
C ASN A 236 -23.33 0.42 -3.19
N SER A 237 -23.37 1.27 -4.22
CA SER A 237 -22.28 1.44 -5.20
C SER A 237 -20.98 1.90 -4.52
N TYR A 238 -21.06 2.93 -3.67
CA TYR A 238 -19.91 3.46 -2.94
C TYR A 238 -19.43 2.48 -1.86
N ILE A 239 -20.35 1.75 -1.21
CA ILE A 239 -20.00 0.68 -0.28
C ILE A 239 -19.19 -0.41 -0.99
N GLY A 240 -19.60 -0.81 -2.19
CA GLY A 240 -18.87 -1.76 -3.03
C GLY A 240 -17.45 -1.28 -3.36
N ILE A 241 -17.29 0.00 -3.72
CA ILE A 241 -15.98 0.60 -3.98
C ILE A 241 -15.12 0.60 -2.72
N GLY A 242 -15.66 1.02 -1.58
CA GLY A 242 -14.96 1.01 -0.29
C GLY A 242 -14.48 -0.39 0.10
N ALA A 243 -15.36 -1.39 -0.03
CA ALA A 243 -15.01 -2.78 0.23
C ALA A 243 -13.90 -3.30 -0.70
N ALA A 244 -13.97 -2.96 -1.99
CA ALA A 244 -12.95 -3.34 -2.97
C ALA A 244 -11.58 -2.72 -2.63
N ILE A 245 -11.53 -1.46 -2.19
CA ILE A 245 -10.30 -0.78 -1.76
C ILE A 245 -9.70 -1.47 -0.54
N LEU A 246 -10.52 -1.75 0.50
CA LEU A 246 -10.05 -2.45 1.70
C LEU A 246 -9.52 -3.85 1.36
N LEU A 247 -10.22 -4.58 0.49
CA LEU A 247 -9.78 -5.89 0.02
C LEU A 247 -8.48 -5.80 -0.77
N PHE A 248 -8.37 -4.85 -1.70
CA PHE A 248 -7.17 -4.66 -2.51
C PHE A 248 -5.96 -4.30 -1.66
N GLY A 249 -6.12 -3.38 -0.69
CA GLY A 249 -5.09 -3.07 0.30
C GLY A 249 -4.68 -4.30 1.11
N LEU A 250 -5.64 -5.12 1.54
CA LEU A 250 -5.36 -6.37 2.24
C LEU A 250 -4.54 -7.34 1.36
N LEU A 251 -4.89 -7.51 0.08
CA LEU A 251 -4.15 -8.38 -0.85
C LEU A 251 -2.71 -7.89 -1.11
N VAL A 252 -2.48 -6.58 -1.05
CA VAL A 252 -1.11 -6.02 -1.16
C VAL A 252 -0.30 -6.32 0.10
N CYS A 253 -0.91 -6.24 1.29
CA CYS A 253 -0.22 -6.42 2.58
C CYS A 253 -0.07 -7.87 3.04
N LEU A 254 -0.92 -8.79 2.58
CA LEU A 254 -0.83 -10.20 2.97
C LEU A 254 0.31 -10.90 2.22
N PRO A 255 1.07 -11.79 2.87
CA PRO A 255 2.07 -12.59 2.17
C PRO A 255 1.42 -13.63 1.24
N TYR A 256 2.11 -13.99 0.16
CA TYR A 256 1.73 -15.06 -0.74
C TYR A 256 2.14 -16.42 -0.12
N PRO A 257 1.19 -17.33 0.19
CA PRO A 257 1.47 -18.51 1.00
C PRO A 257 1.93 -19.73 0.19
N PHE A 258 1.85 -19.69 -1.14
CA PHE A 258 2.11 -20.87 -1.98
C PHE A 258 3.52 -20.84 -2.55
N PRO A 259 4.21 -21.98 -2.65
CA PRO A 259 5.50 -22.06 -3.33
C PRO A 259 5.34 -21.73 -4.83
N PHE A 260 6.39 -21.18 -5.41
CA PHE A 260 6.44 -20.93 -6.85
C PHE A 260 6.84 -22.18 -7.65
N ASP A 261 7.55 -23.13 -7.04
CA ASP A 261 7.92 -24.40 -7.67
C ASP A 261 6.84 -25.49 -7.49
N PRO A 262 6.33 -26.10 -8.58
CA PRO A 262 5.37 -27.20 -8.52
C PRO A 262 5.90 -28.46 -7.81
N SER A 263 7.21 -28.70 -7.80
CA SER A 263 7.80 -29.90 -7.18
C SER A 263 7.64 -29.94 -5.66
N GLN A 264 7.57 -28.76 -5.02
CA GLN A 264 7.34 -28.59 -3.58
C GLN A 264 5.89 -28.88 -3.16
N LEU A 265 4.93 -28.87 -4.10
CA LEU A 265 3.53 -29.21 -3.81
C LEU A 265 3.33 -30.73 -3.67
N THR A 266 4.13 -31.53 -4.38
CA THR A 266 4.08 -33.01 -4.33
C THR A 266 4.58 -33.61 -3.02
N ASP A 267 5.41 -32.90 -2.25
CA ASP A 267 5.95 -33.37 -0.96
C ASP A 267 5.04 -33.05 0.25
N MET A 268 3.98 -32.24 0.07
CA MET A 268 2.98 -31.96 1.12
C MET A 268 1.86 -33.01 1.20
N ASP A 269 1.72 -33.84 0.17
CA ASP A 269 0.92 -35.06 0.24
C ASP A 269 1.86 -36.21 0.63
N PHE A 270 1.53 -36.99 1.66
CA PHE A 270 2.31 -38.11 2.22
C PHE A 270 3.38 -37.78 3.29
N ASN A 271 2.94 -37.34 4.46
CA ASN A 271 3.50 -37.82 5.74
C ASN A 271 2.42 -37.69 6.84
N PHE A 272 1.54 -38.70 6.92
CA PHE A 272 0.73 -39.04 8.09
C PHE A 272 1.26 -40.35 8.68
#